data_AF-A0A6M4MG26-F1
#
_entry.id   AF-A0A6M4MG26-F1
#
_cell.length_a   1.000
_cell.length_b   1.000
_cell.length_c   1.000
_cell.angle_alpha   90.00
_cell.angle_beta   90.00
_cell.angle_gamma   90.00
#
_symmetry.space_group_name_H-M   'P 1'
#
loop_
_entity.id
_entity.type
_entity.pdbx_description
1 polymer ?
#
loop_
_entity_poly.entity_id
_entity_poly.type
_entity_poly.pdbx_seq_one_letter_code
_entity_poly.pdbx_strand_id
1 'polypeptide(L)'
;MRISKIAKVSLVTSLLISPFTAFSAEKIAKGTYSAQSGWVKTYETADLANRTSPQQLGVYEIQLINTGWKDIPPRERKGIQRKITLKGVLLGVIDSQTFIASHTMADINRQYVIRSEGDQVLPTSGDPYCSTGVPMTVREQVNLTSATGAYANLAGGTLYFEGTVNNCPTDPEFGKNDLEVLPTMGEVVFN
;
A
#
# COMPACT_ATOMS: atom_id res chain seq x y z
N MET A 1 -38.85 -5.84 -82.32
CA MET A 1 -38.85 -6.76 -81.17
C MET A 1 -37.43 -6.86 -80.60
N ARG A 2 -37.16 -6.18 -79.48
CA ARG A 2 -36.09 -6.48 -78.50
C ARG A 2 -36.20 -5.45 -77.36
N ILE A 3 -36.70 -5.90 -76.22
CA ILE A 3 -36.82 -5.11 -74.98
C ILE A 3 -35.64 -5.52 -74.10
N SER A 4 -34.71 -4.60 -73.82
CA SER A 4 -33.65 -4.84 -72.84
C SER A 4 -34.15 -4.47 -71.44
N LYS A 5 -34.23 -5.46 -70.54
CA LYS A 5 -34.54 -5.25 -69.13
C LYS A 5 -33.29 -4.76 -68.41
N ILE A 6 -33.35 -3.57 -67.81
CA ILE A 6 -32.34 -3.04 -66.90
C ILE A 6 -32.64 -3.60 -65.51
N ALA A 7 -31.73 -4.41 -64.98
CA ALA A 7 -31.83 -4.95 -63.63
C ALA A 7 -31.53 -3.84 -62.59
N LYS A 8 -32.46 -3.63 -61.66
CA LYS A 8 -32.28 -2.74 -60.50
C LYS A 8 -31.42 -3.45 -59.47
N VAL A 9 -30.22 -2.93 -59.22
CA VAL A 9 -29.37 -3.36 -58.09
C VAL A 9 -29.80 -2.57 -56.86
N SER A 10 -30.37 -3.25 -55.87
CA SER A 10 -30.64 -2.67 -54.55
C SER A 10 -29.34 -2.46 -53.79
N LEU A 11 -29.08 -1.20 -53.43
CA LEU A 11 -28.00 -0.82 -52.53
C LEU A 11 -28.45 -1.10 -51.09
N VAL A 12 -27.89 -2.13 -50.45
CA VAL A 12 -28.08 -2.39 -49.01
C VAL A 12 -27.03 -1.57 -48.26
N THR A 13 -27.47 -0.47 -47.66
CA THR A 13 -26.63 0.38 -46.80
C THR A 13 -26.43 -0.32 -45.46
N SER A 14 -25.33 -1.05 -45.31
CA SER A 14 -24.93 -1.66 -44.04
C SER A 14 -24.56 -0.56 -43.03
N LEU A 15 -25.41 -0.35 -42.02
CA LEU A 15 -25.07 0.45 -40.84
C LEU A 15 -23.91 -0.23 -40.10
N LEU A 16 -22.73 0.38 -40.18
CA LEU A 16 -21.58 0.06 -39.33
C LEU A 16 -21.89 0.53 -37.91
N ILE A 17 -22.50 -0.35 -37.10
CA ILE A 17 -22.58 -0.16 -35.65
C ILE A 17 -21.17 -0.42 -35.11
N SER A 18 -20.40 0.66 -34.93
CA SER A 18 -19.10 0.57 -34.26
C SER A 18 -19.36 0.20 -32.79
N PRO A 19 -18.83 -0.92 -32.27
CA PRO A 19 -18.89 -1.19 -30.84
C PRO A 19 -17.96 -0.20 -30.15
N PHE A 20 -18.53 0.87 -29.58
CA PHE A 20 -17.84 1.64 -28.57
C PHE A 20 -17.67 0.71 -27.36
N THR A 21 -16.54 0.03 -27.28
CA THR A 21 -16.07 -0.56 -26.04
C THR A 21 -15.86 0.59 -25.07
N ALA A 22 -16.84 0.82 -24.19
CA ALA A 22 -16.69 1.73 -23.07
C ALA A 22 -15.61 1.15 -22.15
N PHE A 23 -14.35 1.50 -22.38
CA PHE A 23 -13.30 1.30 -21.42
C PHE A 23 -13.66 2.16 -20.20
N SER A 24 -14.13 1.50 -19.13
CA SER A 24 -14.23 2.15 -17.83
C SER A 24 -12.82 2.51 -17.42
N ALA A 25 -12.47 3.80 -17.47
CA ALA A 25 -11.20 4.28 -16.96
C ALA A 25 -11.04 3.79 -15.52
N GLU A 26 -9.90 3.18 -15.24
CA GLU A 26 -9.58 2.72 -13.89
C GLU A 26 -9.48 3.94 -12.96
N LYS A 27 -10.04 3.83 -11.76
CA LYS A 27 -9.99 4.92 -10.79
C LYS A 27 -8.59 5.07 -10.26
N ILE A 28 -8.12 6.30 -10.13
CA ILE A 28 -6.80 6.63 -9.60
C ILE A 28 -6.87 7.05 -8.12
N ALA A 29 -5.80 6.81 -7.38
CA ALA A 29 -5.60 7.46 -6.09
C ALA A 29 -5.33 8.96 -6.34
N LYS A 30 -6.04 9.87 -5.68
CA LYS A 30 -5.81 11.31 -5.82
C LYS A 30 -6.31 12.08 -4.60
N GLY A 31 -5.50 13.04 -4.14
CA GLY A 31 -5.74 13.83 -2.94
C GLY A 31 -5.13 13.19 -1.69
N THR A 32 -5.58 13.66 -0.54
CA THR A 32 -5.10 13.23 0.77
C THR A 32 -5.94 12.10 1.33
N TYR A 33 -5.27 11.09 1.87
CA TYR A 33 -5.90 9.94 2.52
C TYR A 33 -5.35 9.78 3.93
N SER A 34 -6.21 9.39 4.88
CA SER A 34 -5.79 8.98 6.21
C SER A 34 -5.99 7.48 6.37
N ALA A 35 -5.08 6.85 7.11
CA ALA A 35 -5.23 5.45 7.47
C ALA A 35 -6.35 5.30 8.51
N GLN A 36 -7.21 4.30 8.33
CA GLN A 36 -8.37 4.08 9.20
C GLN A 36 -8.28 2.75 9.95
N SER A 37 -7.62 1.78 9.34
CA SER A 37 -7.33 0.48 9.93
C SER A 37 -6.23 -0.20 9.14
N GLY A 38 -5.63 -1.21 9.74
CA GLY A 38 -4.64 -2.03 9.09
C GLY A 38 -3.74 -2.71 10.10
N TRP A 39 -2.92 -3.61 9.60
CA TRP A 39 -1.98 -4.38 10.38
C TRP A 39 -0.76 -4.75 9.53
N VAL A 40 0.33 -5.04 10.24
CA VAL A 40 1.61 -5.50 9.72
C VAL A 40 2.05 -6.66 10.59
N LYS A 41 2.36 -7.80 9.97
CA LYS A 41 2.90 -8.97 10.66
C LYS A 41 4.22 -9.36 10.00
N THR A 42 5.32 -9.28 10.74
CA THR A 42 6.66 -9.61 10.23
C THR A 42 7.33 -10.69 11.05
N TYR A 43 8.37 -11.28 10.46
CA TYR A 43 9.31 -12.16 11.13
C TYR A 43 10.74 -11.65 10.89
N GLU A 44 11.55 -11.63 11.94
CA GLU A 44 12.98 -11.31 11.89
C GLU A 44 13.74 -12.39 11.12
N THR A 45 14.43 -12.00 10.06
CA THR A 45 15.23 -12.91 9.23
C THR A 45 16.73 -12.67 9.33
N ALA A 46 17.15 -11.70 10.15
CA ALA A 46 18.56 -11.41 10.33
C ALA A 46 19.29 -12.55 11.03
N ASP A 47 20.42 -12.91 10.43
CA ASP A 47 21.39 -13.81 11.02
C ASP A 47 22.38 -12.98 11.84
N LEU A 48 22.04 -12.82 13.12
CA LEU A 48 22.86 -12.07 14.07
C LEU A 48 24.26 -12.69 14.23
N ALA A 49 24.45 -13.98 13.97
CA ALA A 49 25.77 -14.62 14.03
C ALA A 49 26.68 -14.16 12.88
N ASN A 50 26.09 -13.79 11.73
CA ASN A 50 26.80 -13.30 10.56
C ASN A 50 26.78 -11.76 10.42
N ARG A 51 26.38 -11.03 11.47
CA ARG A 51 26.33 -9.55 11.52
C ARG A 51 25.53 -8.93 10.37
N THR A 52 24.51 -9.62 9.87
CA THR A 52 23.61 -9.00 8.89
C THR A 52 22.73 -7.96 9.57
N SER A 53 22.43 -6.87 8.87
CA SER A 53 21.48 -5.87 9.37
C SER A 53 20.15 -6.54 9.69
N PRO A 54 19.47 -6.16 10.79
CA PRO A 54 18.10 -6.57 11.08
C PRO A 54 17.21 -6.42 9.84
N GLN A 55 16.70 -7.56 9.36
CA GLN A 55 15.78 -7.63 8.24
C GLN A 55 14.51 -8.30 8.71
N GLN A 56 13.39 -7.77 8.22
CA GLN A 56 12.06 -8.26 8.53
C GLN A 56 11.35 -8.63 7.22
N LEU A 57 10.74 -9.81 7.18
CA LEU A 57 9.85 -10.20 6.10
C LEU A 57 8.45 -10.40 6.64
N GLY A 58 7.45 -9.92 5.92
CA GLY A 58 6.10 -10.01 6.42
C GLY A 58 5.01 -9.76 5.41
N VAL A 59 3.81 -9.63 5.95
CA VAL A 59 2.59 -9.30 5.23
C VAL A 59 1.90 -8.12 5.90
N TYR A 60 1.15 -7.36 5.11
CA TYR A 60 0.43 -6.20 5.59
C TYR A 60 -0.92 -6.03 4.90
N GLU A 61 -1.82 -5.34 5.57
CA GLU A 61 -3.04 -4.80 4.99
C GLU A 61 -3.34 -3.44 5.62
N ILE A 62 -3.50 -2.38 4.81
CA ILE A 62 -3.74 -1.01 5.28
C ILE A 62 -4.91 -0.42 4.48
N GLN A 63 -5.87 0.17 5.18
CA GLN A 63 -7.01 0.84 4.58
C GLN A 63 -6.88 2.35 4.72
N LEU A 64 -6.85 3.04 3.58
CA LEU A 64 -6.80 4.49 3.51
C LEU A 64 -8.15 5.03 3.02
N ILE A 65 -8.62 6.13 3.61
CA ILE A 65 -9.83 6.83 3.18
C ILE A 65 -9.49 8.27 2.81
N ASN A 66 -9.97 8.71 1.65
CA ASN A 66 -9.79 10.07 1.17
C ASN A 66 -10.49 11.07 2.11
N THR A 67 -9.72 11.98 2.71
CA THR A 67 -10.19 12.91 3.72
C THR A 67 -11.03 14.05 3.13
N GLY A 68 -10.70 14.48 1.90
CA GLY A 68 -11.42 15.51 1.16
C GLY A 68 -12.63 15.01 0.34
N TRP A 69 -13.04 13.75 0.50
CA TRP A 69 -14.03 13.13 -0.40
C TRP A 69 -15.34 13.91 -0.54
N LYS A 70 -15.80 14.53 0.56
CA LYS A 70 -17.05 15.30 0.59
C LYS A 70 -16.96 16.60 -0.21
N ASP A 71 -15.76 17.14 -0.39
CA ASP A 71 -15.52 18.42 -1.06
C ASP A 71 -15.22 18.24 -2.55
N ILE A 72 -14.87 17.03 -2.99
CA ILE A 72 -14.66 16.72 -4.41
C ILE A 72 -16.00 16.78 -5.18
N PRO A 73 -16.09 17.52 -6.31
CA PRO A 73 -17.29 17.57 -7.13
C PRO A 73 -17.73 16.18 -7.65
N PRO A 74 -19.03 15.86 -7.77
CA PRO A 74 -19.50 14.55 -8.21
C PRO A 74 -18.97 14.09 -9.57
N ARG A 75 -18.65 15.03 -10.47
CA ARG A 75 -18.06 14.72 -11.78
C ARG A 75 -16.64 14.16 -11.64
N GLU A 76 -15.83 14.70 -10.73
CA GLU A 76 -14.46 14.28 -10.49
C GLU A 76 -14.39 12.98 -9.68
N ARG A 77 -15.31 12.76 -8.74
CA ARG A 77 -15.40 11.52 -7.94
C ARG A 77 -15.45 10.24 -8.78
N LYS A 78 -15.93 10.30 -10.02
CA LYS A 78 -16.01 9.11 -10.90
C LYS A 78 -14.62 8.53 -11.21
N GLY A 79 -13.59 9.37 -11.28
CA GLY A 79 -12.22 8.95 -11.59
C GLY A 79 -11.33 8.74 -10.36
N ILE A 80 -11.81 9.03 -9.14
CA ILE A 80 -10.98 9.02 -7.93
C ILE A 80 -11.40 7.88 -7.00
N GLN A 81 -10.42 7.17 -6.44
CA GLN A 81 -10.64 6.15 -5.42
C GLN A 81 -11.01 6.80 -4.09
N ARG A 82 -12.21 6.54 -3.56
CA ARG A 82 -12.58 7.00 -2.20
C ARG A 82 -11.77 6.28 -1.11
N LYS A 83 -11.57 4.98 -1.33
CA LYS A 83 -10.93 4.06 -0.40
C LYS A 83 -9.84 3.32 -1.16
N ILE A 84 -8.69 3.19 -0.52
CA ILE A 84 -7.55 2.40 -1.00
C ILE A 84 -7.33 1.27 0.01
N THR A 85 -7.16 0.05 -0.48
CA THR A 85 -6.68 -1.08 0.34
C THR A 85 -5.33 -1.48 -0.19
N LEU A 86 -4.28 -1.18 0.56
CA LEU A 86 -2.93 -1.65 0.30
C LEU A 86 -2.78 -3.00 1.00
N LYS A 87 -2.28 -4.00 0.28
CA LYS A 87 -2.16 -5.37 0.78
C LYS A 87 -1.06 -6.10 0.02
N GLY A 88 -0.21 -6.79 0.76
CA GLY A 88 0.76 -7.69 0.16
C GLY A 88 1.87 -8.07 1.12
N VAL A 89 3.09 -8.05 0.61
CA VAL A 89 4.30 -8.44 1.32
C VAL A 89 5.16 -7.21 1.61
N LEU A 90 5.90 -7.26 2.72
CA LEU A 90 6.90 -6.24 3.02
C LEU A 90 8.27 -6.85 3.30
N LEU A 91 9.28 -6.06 2.97
CA LEU A 91 10.65 -6.19 3.46
C LEU A 91 10.96 -4.93 4.26
N GLY A 92 11.31 -5.11 5.54
CA GLY A 92 11.81 -4.06 6.43
C GLY A 92 13.30 -4.23 6.67
N VAL A 93 14.01 -3.11 6.79
CA VAL A 93 15.41 -3.06 7.24
C VAL A 93 15.51 -2.05 8.36
N ILE A 94 16.09 -2.45 9.48
CA ILE A 94 16.21 -1.60 10.68
C ILE A 94 17.68 -1.47 11.06
N ASP A 95 18.12 -0.23 11.30
CA ASP A 95 19.38 0.03 11.99
C ASP A 95 19.15 -0.05 13.50
N SER A 96 19.71 -1.06 14.15
CA SER A 96 19.51 -1.34 15.57
C SER A 96 20.21 -0.34 16.51
N GLN A 97 21.10 0.52 16.01
CA GLN A 97 21.75 1.55 16.81
C GLN A 97 20.95 2.85 16.80
N THR A 98 20.33 3.17 15.67
CA THR A 98 19.62 4.44 15.47
C THR A 98 18.10 4.30 15.53
N PHE A 99 17.57 3.08 15.47
CA PHE A 99 16.13 2.79 15.34
C PHE A 99 15.49 3.45 14.12
N ILE A 100 16.30 3.70 13.09
CA ILE A 100 15.85 4.16 11.80
C ILE A 100 15.59 2.95 10.92
N ALA A 101 14.41 2.93 10.30
CA ALA A 101 13.97 1.85 9.43
C ALA A 101 13.66 2.34 8.00
N SER A 102 13.53 1.37 7.11
CA SER A 102 13.03 1.56 5.75
C SER A 102 12.25 0.33 5.33
N HIS A 103 11.20 0.54 4.53
CA HIS A 103 10.34 -0.55 4.07
C HIS A 103 10.17 -0.53 2.56
N THR A 104 10.14 -1.72 1.98
CA THR A 104 9.64 -1.95 0.63
C THR A 104 8.38 -2.81 0.73
N MET A 105 7.24 -2.22 0.40
CA MET A 105 5.94 -2.88 0.40
C MET A 105 5.52 -3.15 -1.05
N ALA A 106 5.17 -4.39 -1.37
CA ALA A 106 4.69 -4.77 -2.69
C ALA A 106 3.38 -5.53 -2.59
N ASP A 107 2.51 -5.41 -3.57
CA ASP A 107 1.36 -6.30 -3.65
C ASP A 107 1.76 -7.70 -4.11
N ILE A 108 0.91 -8.67 -3.82
CA ILE A 108 1.17 -10.07 -4.15
C ILE A 108 1.29 -10.32 -5.67
N ASN A 109 0.66 -9.47 -6.49
CA ASN A 109 0.68 -9.57 -7.95
C ASN A 109 1.72 -8.64 -8.60
N ARG A 110 2.54 -7.93 -7.81
CA ARG A 110 3.60 -7.01 -8.26
C ARG A 110 3.09 -5.91 -9.20
N GLN A 111 1.84 -5.49 -9.03
CA GLN A 111 1.23 -4.34 -9.70
C GLN A 111 1.65 -3.00 -9.11
N TYR A 112 2.15 -2.96 -7.87
CA TYR A 112 2.73 -1.77 -7.28
C TYR A 112 3.83 -2.11 -6.26
N VAL A 113 4.69 -1.12 -6.03
CA VAL A 113 5.66 -1.09 -4.94
C VAL A 113 5.55 0.27 -4.28
N ILE A 114 5.55 0.32 -2.96
CA ILE A 114 5.60 1.53 -2.15
C ILE A 114 6.85 1.42 -1.27
N ARG A 115 7.61 2.51 -1.18
CA ARG A 115 8.82 2.59 -0.36
C ARG A 115 8.66 3.64 0.74
N SER A 116 9.30 3.36 1.86
CA SER A 116 9.50 4.31 2.94
C SER A 116 10.97 4.38 3.33
N GLU A 117 11.38 5.53 3.85
CA GLU A 117 12.76 5.78 4.27
C GLU A 117 12.77 6.74 5.47
N GLY A 118 13.74 6.56 6.37
CA GLY A 118 13.85 7.41 7.55
C GLY A 118 12.70 7.17 8.54
N ASP A 119 12.19 5.95 8.58
CA ASP A 119 11.12 5.54 9.49
C ASP A 119 11.65 5.54 10.92
N GLN A 120 10.82 5.90 11.90
CA GLN A 120 11.23 5.95 13.31
C GLN A 120 10.55 4.85 14.10
N VAL A 121 11.35 3.97 14.70
CA VAL A 121 10.85 2.93 15.62
C VAL A 121 11.08 3.42 17.06
N LEU A 122 10.00 3.78 17.75
CA LEU A 122 10.07 4.35 19.11
C LEU A 122 9.59 3.32 20.13
N PRO A 123 10.48 2.77 20.99
CA PRO A 123 10.05 1.92 22.09
C PRO A 123 9.11 2.66 23.04
N THR A 124 7.98 2.05 23.38
CA THR A 124 7.00 2.58 24.34
C THR A 124 7.03 1.83 25.66
N SER A 125 7.45 0.57 25.66
CA SER A 125 7.76 -0.22 26.86
C SER A 125 8.69 -1.39 26.50
N GLY A 126 9.31 -2.00 27.52
CA GLY A 126 10.35 -3.02 27.31
C GLY A 126 11.64 -2.42 26.73
N ASP A 127 12.53 -3.29 26.24
CA ASP A 127 13.78 -2.89 25.61
C ASP A 127 14.15 -3.85 24.47
N PRO A 128 14.96 -3.39 23.48
CA PRO A 128 15.37 -4.18 22.32
C PRO A 128 16.14 -5.47 22.63
N TYR A 129 16.64 -5.64 23.86
CA TYR A 129 17.41 -6.80 24.29
C TYR A 129 16.62 -7.78 25.17
N CYS A 130 15.32 -7.51 25.41
CA CYS A 130 14.48 -8.26 26.32
C CYS A 130 15.10 -8.39 27.73
N SER A 131 15.71 -7.32 28.23
CA SER A 131 16.43 -7.32 29.52
C SER A 131 15.52 -7.59 30.71
N THR A 132 14.22 -7.29 30.58
CA THR A 132 13.20 -7.50 31.61
C THR A 132 12.38 -8.78 31.43
N GLY A 133 12.67 -9.58 30.39
CA GLY A 133 11.88 -10.77 30.06
C GLY A 133 10.51 -10.49 29.44
N VAL A 134 10.24 -9.23 29.07
CA VAL A 134 8.98 -8.79 28.44
C VAL A 134 9.28 -8.28 27.03
N PRO A 135 8.50 -8.69 26.00
CA PRO A 135 8.62 -8.18 24.65
C PRO A 135 8.54 -6.65 24.59
N MET A 136 9.29 -6.06 23.68
CA MET A 136 9.26 -4.63 23.45
C MET A 136 7.96 -4.23 22.75
N THR A 137 7.28 -3.19 23.26
CA THR A 137 6.22 -2.52 22.52
C THR A 137 6.78 -1.28 21.85
N VAL A 138 6.31 -0.99 20.64
CA VAL A 138 6.80 0.12 19.82
C VAL A 138 5.65 0.96 19.29
N ARG A 139 5.97 2.22 19.01
CA ARG A 139 5.24 3.06 18.07
C ARG A 139 6.16 3.34 16.90
N GLU A 140 5.69 3.04 15.70
CA GLU A 140 6.45 3.25 14.48
C GLU A 140 5.83 4.37 13.64
N GLN A 141 6.68 5.28 13.16
CA GLN A 141 6.34 6.27 12.16
C GLN A 141 6.96 5.86 10.82
N VAL A 142 6.14 5.55 9.82
CA VAL A 142 6.57 5.15 8.48
C VAL A 142 6.38 6.30 7.51
N ASN A 143 7.47 6.78 6.91
CA ASN A 143 7.53 7.91 6.01
C ASN A 143 7.59 7.44 4.55
N LEU A 144 6.46 7.47 3.86
CA LEU A 144 6.33 7.03 2.48
C LEU A 144 7.02 8.04 1.54
N THR A 145 7.94 7.56 0.71
CA THR A 145 8.78 8.41 -0.14
C THR A 145 8.51 8.24 -1.63
N SER A 146 8.16 7.04 -2.07
CA SER A 146 7.94 6.75 -3.48
C SER A 146 7.05 5.53 -3.72
N ALA A 147 6.45 5.47 -4.90
CA ALA A 147 5.70 4.30 -5.33
C ALA A 147 5.76 4.09 -6.85
N THR A 148 5.41 2.90 -7.29
CA THR A 148 5.32 2.51 -8.72
C THR A 148 3.98 1.88 -9.03
N GLY A 149 3.64 1.77 -10.32
CA GLY A 149 2.41 1.10 -10.76
C GLY A 149 1.15 1.90 -10.42
N ALA A 150 0.13 1.24 -9.87
CA ALA A 150 -1.18 1.84 -9.58
C ALA A 150 -1.14 3.07 -8.64
N TYR A 151 -0.03 3.24 -7.92
CA TYR A 151 0.20 4.31 -6.95
C TYR A 151 1.39 5.20 -7.32
N ALA A 152 1.85 5.18 -8.58
CA ALA A 152 3.04 5.93 -9.03
C ALA A 152 2.95 7.46 -8.83
N ASN A 153 1.76 8.00 -8.58
CA ASN A 153 1.53 9.41 -8.29
C ASN A 153 1.57 9.74 -6.78
N LEU A 154 2.07 8.83 -5.94
CA LEU A 154 2.36 9.12 -4.54
C LEU A 154 3.31 10.31 -4.43
N ALA A 155 2.87 11.35 -3.74
CA ALA A 155 3.67 12.53 -3.43
C ALA A 155 4.48 12.35 -2.14
N GLY A 156 3.99 11.51 -1.24
CA GLY A 156 4.61 11.17 0.04
C GLY A 156 3.56 11.01 1.13
N GLY A 157 4.01 10.89 2.37
CA GLY A 157 3.11 10.86 3.52
C GLY A 157 3.69 10.10 4.69
N THR A 158 2.89 10.01 5.75
CA THR A 158 3.26 9.30 6.97
C THR A 158 2.13 8.39 7.42
N LEU A 159 2.50 7.19 7.84
CA LEU A 159 1.63 6.24 8.53
C LEU A 159 2.19 6.01 9.93
N TYR A 160 1.31 5.74 10.90
CA TYR A 160 1.72 5.40 12.25
C TYR A 160 1.19 4.03 12.62
N PHE A 161 2.03 3.26 13.29
CA PHE A 161 1.71 1.94 13.79
C PHE A 161 2.05 1.82 15.27
N GLU A 162 1.38 0.93 15.97
CA GLU A 162 1.79 0.50 17.31
C GLU A 162 1.69 -1.02 17.42
N GLY A 163 2.52 -1.62 18.24
CA GLY A 163 2.50 -3.07 18.37
C GLY A 163 3.63 -3.65 19.19
N THR A 164 3.79 -4.95 19.04
CA THR A 164 4.77 -5.75 19.78
C THR A 164 5.85 -6.26 18.83
N VAL A 165 7.10 -6.09 19.26
CA VAL A 165 8.28 -6.70 18.66
C VAL A 165 8.73 -7.82 19.60
N ASN A 166 8.52 -9.08 19.23
CA ASN A 166 8.86 -10.22 20.10
C ASN A 166 10.35 -10.54 20.02
N ASN A 167 11.15 -9.73 20.70
CA ASN A 167 12.59 -9.87 20.78
C ASN A 167 13.08 -10.76 21.94
N CYS A 168 12.17 -11.42 22.66
CA CYS A 168 12.47 -12.29 23.79
C CYS A 168 12.71 -13.75 23.34
N PRO A 169 13.92 -14.32 23.47
CA PRO A 169 14.23 -15.66 22.96
C PRO A 169 13.44 -16.80 23.61
N THR A 170 12.93 -16.59 24.83
CA THR A 170 12.12 -17.57 25.56
C THR A 170 10.64 -17.50 25.22
N ASP A 171 10.21 -16.49 24.46
CA ASP A 171 8.82 -16.33 24.05
C ASP A 171 8.49 -17.26 22.86
N PRO A 172 7.34 -17.97 22.85
CA PRO A 172 6.93 -18.81 21.73
C PRO A 172 6.80 -18.05 20.39
N GLU A 173 6.55 -16.75 20.45
CA GLU A 173 6.43 -15.87 19.29
C GLU A 173 7.75 -15.13 18.99
N PHE A 174 8.90 -15.58 19.54
CA PHE A 174 10.20 -14.97 19.28
C PHE A 174 10.47 -14.74 17.79
N GLY A 175 10.90 -13.51 17.48
CA GLY A 175 11.17 -13.04 16.13
C GLY A 175 9.92 -12.61 15.36
N LYS A 176 8.70 -12.79 15.87
CA LYS A 176 7.47 -12.35 15.21
C LYS A 176 7.05 -10.98 15.72
N ASN A 177 6.72 -10.07 14.83
CA ASN A 177 6.23 -8.74 15.19
C ASN A 177 4.81 -8.56 14.67
N ASP A 178 3.97 -7.93 15.48
CA ASP A 178 2.58 -7.64 15.14
C ASP A 178 2.29 -6.18 15.48
N LEU A 179 1.97 -5.39 14.46
CA LEU A 179 1.69 -3.97 14.56
C LEU A 179 0.35 -3.65 13.92
N GLU A 180 -0.38 -2.72 14.53
CA GLU A 180 -1.65 -2.20 14.04
C GLU A 180 -1.51 -0.73 13.65
N VAL A 181 -2.25 -0.33 12.63
CA VAL A 181 -2.34 1.09 12.23
C VAL A 181 -2.97 1.88 13.36
N LEU A 182 -2.36 3.00 13.72
CA LEU A 182 -2.97 4.03 14.54
C LEU A 182 -3.90 4.88 13.68
N PRO A 183 -5.24 4.77 13.82
CA PRO A 183 -6.18 5.40 12.90
C PRO A 183 -6.07 6.93 12.95
N THR A 184 -6.20 7.56 11.79
CA THR A 184 -6.18 9.02 11.60
C THR A 184 -4.90 9.73 12.04
N MET A 185 -3.88 8.97 12.46
CA MET A 185 -2.54 9.49 12.71
C MET A 185 -1.76 9.42 11.39
N GLY A 186 -1.44 10.58 10.83
CA GLY A 186 -0.74 10.70 9.56
C GLY A 186 -1.66 10.78 8.33
N GLU A 187 -1.04 11.17 7.22
CA GLU A 187 -1.70 11.39 5.94
C GLU A 187 -0.80 10.93 4.80
N VAL A 188 -1.41 10.40 3.74
CA VAL A 188 -0.77 9.99 2.49
C VAL A 188 -1.35 10.80 1.35
N VAL A 189 -0.48 11.39 0.53
CA VAL A 189 -0.88 12.32 -0.54
C VAL A 189 -0.57 11.73 -1.90
N PHE A 190 -1.55 11.77 -2.81
CA PHE A 190 -1.43 11.38 -4.21
C PHE A 190 -1.79 12.55 -5.12
N ASN A 191 -0.99 12.82 -6.17
CA ASN A 191 -1.18 13.96 -7.08
C ASN A 191 -1.99 13.64 -8.34
#